data_AF-A0A3D2IGA2-F1
#
_entry.id   AF-A0A3D2IGA2-F1
#
_cell.length_a   1.000
_cell.length_b   1.000
_cell.length_c   1.000
_cell.angle_alpha   90.00
_cell.angle_beta   90.00
_cell.angle_gamma   90.00
#
_symmetry.space_group_name_H-M   'P 1'
#
loop_
_entity.id
_entity.type
_entity.pdbx_description
1 polymer ?
#
loop_
_entity_poly.entity_id
_entity_poly.type
_entity_poly.pdbx_seq_one_letter_code
_entity_poly.pdbx_strand_id
1 'polypeptide(L)'
;MKKLTVLTVFLILLSFDTKAQVKIGYTNPEVILSQLPEVQAIDKEIGILLQKKDSLLAIQAIALQKEFDDYNAAKDAMSLEQRQLKEQELIQKNQDFEEERQKSLNEAQQRQLT
;
A
#
# COMPACT_ATOMS: atom_id res chain seq x y z
N MET A 1 -75.06 26.41 7.01
CA MET A 1 -74.53 25.21 6.32
C MET A 1 -73.29 25.49 5.47
N LYS A 2 -73.28 26.48 4.55
CA LYS A 2 -72.14 26.71 3.62
C LYS A 2 -70.78 27.04 4.27
N LYS A 3 -70.77 27.72 5.43
CA LYS A 3 -69.53 28.07 6.16
C LYS A 3 -68.89 26.89 6.88
N LEU A 4 -69.68 25.86 7.24
CA LEU A 4 -69.18 24.66 7.92
C LEU A 4 -68.48 23.73 6.93
N THR A 5 -68.98 23.64 5.70
CA THR A 5 -68.39 22.83 4.63
C THR A 5 -67.01 23.34 4.21
N VAL A 6 -66.81 24.66 4.22
CA VAL A 6 -65.49 25.27 3.92
C VAL A 6 -64.47 24.95 5.02
N LEU A 7 -64.90 24.93 6.29
CA LEU A 7 -64.03 24.61 7.41
C LEU A 7 -63.59 23.14 7.39
N THR A 8 -64.48 22.22 6.98
CA THR A 8 -64.14 20.79 6.83
C THR A 8 -63.18 20.55 5.66
N VAL A 9 -63.36 21.24 4.53
CA VAL A 9 -62.42 21.14 3.39
C VAL A 9 -61.05 21.75 3.75
N PHE A 10 -61.02 22.82 4.55
CA PHE A 10 -59.78 23.43 5.02
C PHE A 10 -59.01 22.53 6.00
N LEU A 11 -59.71 21.80 6.87
CA LEU A 11 -59.10 20.86 7.83
C LEU A 11 -58.50 19.61 7.16
N ILE A 12 -59.06 19.16 6.04
CA ILE A 12 -58.54 18.00 5.27
C ILE A 12 -57.23 18.33 4.56
N LEU A 13 -57.01 19.60 4.19
CA LEU A 13 -55.78 20.05 3.51
C LEU A 13 -54.57 20.15 4.46
N LEU A 14 -54.76 20.04 5.78
CA LEU A 14 -53.69 20.13 6.78
C LEU A 14 -53.14 18.77 7.22
N SER A 15 -53.65 17.65 6.68
CA SER A 15 -53.24 16.29 7.08
C SER A 15 -52.14 15.67 6.20
N PHE A 16 -51.41 16.47 5.41
CA PHE A 16 -50.28 15.98 4.63
C PHE A 16 -49.01 15.93 5.49
N ASP A 17 -48.81 14.83 6.21
CA ASP A 17 -47.51 14.46 6.77
C ASP A 17 -46.55 14.08 5.64
N THR A 18 -45.82 15.05 5.09
CA THR A 18 -44.68 14.78 4.22
C THR A 18 -43.52 14.28 5.07
N LYS A 19 -43.53 12.98 5.41
CA LYS A 19 -42.33 12.27 5.89
C LYS A 19 -41.37 12.19 4.71
N ALA A 20 -40.50 13.19 4.57
CA ALA A 20 -39.33 13.10 3.70
C ALA A 20 -38.38 12.03 4.27
N GLN A 21 -38.69 10.77 3.98
CA GLN A 21 -37.82 9.66 4.29
C GLN A 21 -36.60 9.78 3.37
N VAL A 22 -35.51 10.32 3.92
CA VAL A 22 -34.20 10.30 3.27
C VAL A 22 -33.87 8.84 2.99
N LYS A 23 -33.99 8.43 1.72
CA LYS A 23 -33.53 7.11 1.28
C LYS A 23 -32.01 7.14 1.29
N ILE A 24 -31.42 6.67 2.38
CA ILE A 24 -29.98 6.43 2.43
C ILE A 24 -29.71 5.21 1.54
N GLY A 25 -29.17 5.46 0.35
CA GLY A 25 -28.63 4.40 -0.50
C GLY A 25 -27.30 3.94 0.10
N TYR A 26 -27.23 2.67 0.52
CA TYR A 26 -25.96 2.06 0.90
C TYR A 26 -25.23 1.66 -0.38
N THR A 27 -24.18 2.39 -0.72
CA THR A 27 -23.25 2.03 -1.79
C THR A 27 -21.94 1.64 -1.14
N ASN A 28 -21.37 0.49 -1.52
CA ASN A 28 -19.99 0.16 -1.14
C ASN A 28 -19.05 0.95 -2.08
N PRO A 29 -18.35 1.99 -1.60
CA PRO A 29 -17.43 2.77 -2.42
C PRO A 29 -16.27 1.92 -2.97
N GLU A 30 -15.82 0.87 -2.28
CA GLU A 30 -14.74 -0.02 -2.73
C GLU A 30 -15.11 -0.77 -4.01
N VAL A 31 -16.38 -1.19 -4.13
CA VAL A 31 -16.92 -1.88 -5.31
C VAL A 31 -17.01 -0.93 -6.51
N ILE A 32 -17.27 0.36 -6.27
CA ILE A 32 -17.30 1.36 -7.35
C ILE A 32 -15.89 1.75 -7.76
N LEU A 33 -15.00 1.98 -6.79
CA LEU A 33 -13.62 2.38 -7.03
C LEU A 33 -12.84 1.29 -7.78
N SER A 34 -12.99 0.01 -7.41
CA SER A 34 -12.33 -1.12 -8.12
C SER A 34 -12.75 -1.28 -9.59
N GLN A 35 -13.91 -0.74 -9.98
CA GLN A 35 -14.38 -0.74 -11.35
C GLN A 35 -13.90 0.47 -12.16
N LEU A 36 -13.22 1.43 -11.51
CA LEU A 36 -12.64 2.57 -12.21
C LEU A 36 -11.35 2.15 -12.92
N PRO A 37 -11.18 2.51 -14.21
CA PRO A 37 -9.96 2.20 -14.95
C PRO A 37 -8.71 2.86 -14.35
N GLU A 38 -8.88 3.97 -13.62
CA GLU A 38 -7.80 4.65 -12.89
C GLU A 38 -7.22 3.76 -11.77
N VAL A 39 -8.08 3.04 -11.03
CA VAL A 39 -7.63 2.13 -9.96
C VAL A 39 -6.85 0.96 -10.54
N GLN A 40 -7.32 0.37 -11.65
CA GLN A 40 -6.61 -0.72 -12.33
C GLN A 40 -5.24 -0.28 -12.90
N ALA A 41 -5.13 0.97 -13.36
CA ALA A 41 -3.86 1.53 -13.83
C ALA A 41 -2.86 1.70 -12.68
N ILE A 42 -3.32 2.20 -11.53
CA ILE A 42 -2.52 2.35 -10.31
C ILE A 42 -2.06 0.97 -9.80
N ASP A 43 -2.94 -0.03 -9.75
CA ASP A 43 -2.60 -1.39 -9.34
C ASP A 43 -1.49 -1.99 -10.20
N LYS A 44 -1.57 -1.77 -11.53
CA LYS A 44 -0.54 -2.22 -12.48
C LYS A 44 0.80 -1.52 -12.25
N GLU A 45 0.78 -0.21 -12.01
CA GLU A 45 1.99 0.56 -11.71
C GLU A 45 2.64 0.11 -10.39
N ILE A 46 1.83 -0.12 -9.35
CA ILE A 46 2.28 -0.69 -8.08
C ILE A 46 2.94 -2.05 -8.30
N GLY A 47 2.32 -2.95 -9.08
CA GLY A 47 2.89 -4.25 -9.41
C GLY A 47 4.25 -4.17 -10.09
N ILE A 48 4.41 -3.27 -11.07
CA ILE A 48 5.69 -3.05 -11.77
C ILE A 48 6.77 -2.53 -10.81
N LEU A 49 6.40 -1.58 -9.94
CA LEU A 49 7.33 -1.02 -8.96
C LEU A 49 7.82 -2.07 -7.97
N LEU A 50 6.92 -2.92 -7.47
CA LEU A 50 7.28 -4.02 -6.57
C LEU A 50 8.22 -5.02 -7.26
N GLN A 51 7.88 -5.45 -8.49
CA GLN A 51 8.73 -6.37 -9.26
C GLN A 51 10.14 -5.80 -9.51
N LYS A 52 10.23 -4.50 -9.81
CA LYS A 52 11.52 -3.83 -9.99
C LYS A 52 12.34 -3.81 -8.70
N LYS A 53 11.70 -3.54 -7.56
CA LYS A 53 12.36 -3.58 -6.25
C LYS A 53 12.87 -4.98 -5.92
N ASP A 54 12.06 -6.01 -6.12
CA ASP A 54 12.46 -7.39 -5.89
C ASP A 54 13.66 -7.79 -6.75
N SER A 55 13.68 -7.38 -8.03
CA SER A 55 14.82 -7.61 -8.92
C SER A 55 16.09 -6.91 -8.45
N LEU A 56 15.99 -5.69 -7.93
CA LEU A 56 17.15 -4.95 -7.41
C LEU A 56 17.71 -5.61 -6.15
N LEU A 57 16.84 -6.02 -5.22
CA LEU A 57 17.25 -6.76 -4.02
C LEU A 57 17.93 -8.08 -4.37
N ALA A 58 17.44 -8.81 -5.39
CA ALA A 58 18.09 -10.03 -5.86
C ALA A 58 19.49 -9.77 -6.42
N ILE A 59 19.67 -8.71 -7.21
CA ILE A 59 20.98 -8.31 -7.75
C ILE A 59 21.94 -7.94 -6.61
N GLN A 60 21.48 -7.15 -5.64
CA GLN A 60 22.27 -6.78 -4.46
C GLN A 60 22.67 -8.00 -3.63
N ALA A 61 21.76 -8.96 -3.41
CA ALA A 61 22.06 -10.19 -2.70
C ALA A 61 23.15 -11.02 -3.39
N ILE A 62 23.06 -11.16 -4.72
CA ILE A 62 24.10 -11.86 -5.52
C ILE A 62 25.43 -11.13 -5.42
N ALA A 63 25.42 -9.79 -5.51
CA ALA A 63 26.64 -8.99 -5.40
C ALA A 63 27.29 -9.14 -4.01
N LEU A 64 26.50 -9.05 -2.94
CA LEU A 64 26.98 -9.20 -1.57
C LEU A 64 27.54 -10.60 -1.32
N GLN A 65 26.86 -11.65 -1.76
CA GLN A 65 27.36 -13.02 -1.70
C GLN A 65 28.70 -13.15 -2.42
N LYS A 66 28.82 -12.57 -3.61
CA LYS A 66 30.08 -12.56 -4.35
C LYS A 66 31.19 -11.85 -3.58
N GLU A 67 30.92 -10.72 -2.94
CA GLU A 67 31.91 -10.03 -2.13
C GLU A 67 32.38 -10.87 -0.92
N PHE A 68 31.46 -11.61 -0.28
CA PHE A 68 31.82 -12.56 0.77
C PHE A 68 32.68 -13.72 0.24
N ASP A 69 32.36 -14.27 -0.92
CA ASP A 69 33.13 -15.34 -1.54
C ASP A 69 34.54 -14.86 -1.93
N ASP A 70 34.62 -13.69 -2.55
CA ASP A 70 35.89 -13.06 -2.94
C ASP A 70 36.75 -12.74 -1.70
N TYR A 71 36.14 -12.28 -0.60
CA TYR A 71 36.83 -12.11 0.68
C TYR A 71 37.34 -13.43 1.23
N ASN A 72 36.50 -14.47 1.28
CA ASN A 72 36.88 -15.79 1.80
C ASN A 72 38.02 -16.43 1.01
N ALA A 73 38.07 -16.22 -0.30
CA ALA A 73 39.14 -16.72 -1.16
C ALA A 73 40.47 -15.98 -0.94
N ALA A 74 40.42 -14.70 -0.58
CA ALA A 74 41.61 -13.85 -0.47
C ALA A 74 42.09 -13.61 0.99
N LYS A 75 41.27 -13.91 2.00
CA LYS A 75 41.54 -13.57 3.41
C LYS A 75 42.87 -14.09 3.94
N ASP A 76 43.32 -15.25 3.48
CA ASP A 76 44.56 -15.86 3.97
C ASP A 76 45.82 -15.16 3.42
N ALA A 77 45.66 -14.43 2.31
CA ALA A 77 46.70 -13.58 1.72
C ALA A 77 46.66 -12.12 2.24
N MET A 78 45.66 -11.76 3.06
CA MET A 78 45.47 -10.41 3.59
C MET A 78 46.15 -10.22 4.95
N SER A 79 46.58 -8.99 5.23
CA SER A 79 47.01 -8.61 6.59
C SER A 79 45.83 -8.65 7.58
N LEU A 80 46.13 -8.66 8.89
CA LEU A 80 45.09 -8.61 9.92
C LEU A 80 44.22 -7.34 9.79
N GLU A 81 44.85 -6.18 9.57
CA GLU A 81 44.17 -4.89 9.40
C GLU A 81 43.26 -4.88 8.16
N GLN A 82 43.75 -5.40 7.03
CA GLN A 82 42.96 -5.50 5.79
C GLN A 82 41.73 -6.39 5.98
N ARG A 83 41.88 -7.52 6.70
CA ARG A 83 40.75 -8.39 7.05
C ARG A 83 39.73 -7.67 7.90
N GLN A 84 40.15 -7.02 8.98
CA GLN A 84 39.25 -6.30 9.87
C GLN A 84 38.46 -5.21 9.14
N LEU A 85 39.12 -4.42 8.30
CA LEU A 85 38.46 -3.39 7.50
C LEU A 85 37.43 -4.01 6.53
N LYS A 86 37.81 -5.10 5.84
CA LYS A 86 36.92 -5.74 4.87
C LYS A 86 35.73 -6.44 5.54
N GLU A 87 35.94 -7.08 6.68
CA GLU A 87 34.87 -7.67 7.49
C GLU A 87 33.89 -6.60 7.98
N GLN A 88 34.39 -5.46 8.44
CA GLN A 88 33.54 -4.35 8.87
C GLN A 88 32.71 -3.80 7.69
N GLU A 89 33.31 -3.64 6.51
CA GLU A 89 32.61 -3.23 5.29
C GLU A 89 31.50 -4.22 4.91
N LEU A 90 31.81 -5.53 4.92
CA LEU A 90 30.85 -6.59 4.58
C LEU A 90 29.70 -6.66 5.60
N ILE A 91 29.99 -6.49 6.89
CA ILE A 91 28.97 -6.43 7.94
C ILE A 91 28.05 -5.23 7.71
N GLN A 92 28.61 -4.05 7.43
CA GLN A 92 27.83 -2.84 7.17
C GLN A 92 26.94 -3.02 5.94
N LYS A 93 27.50 -3.50 4.83
CA LYS A 93 26.72 -3.76 3.60
C LYS A 93 25.59 -4.77 3.83
N ASN A 94 25.83 -5.80 4.64
CA ASN A 94 24.79 -6.76 4.99
C ASN A 94 23.69 -6.12 5.86
N GLN A 95 24.04 -5.27 6.82
CA GLN A 95 23.06 -4.53 7.62
C GLN A 95 22.20 -3.61 6.73
N ASP A 96 22.85 -2.81 5.87
CA ASP A 96 22.16 -1.91 4.95
C ASP A 96 21.20 -2.67 4.01
N PHE A 97 21.64 -3.82 3.50
CA PHE A 97 20.81 -4.69 2.66
C PHE A 97 19.58 -5.24 3.42
N GLU A 98 19.77 -5.72 4.65
CA GLU A 98 18.67 -6.26 5.46
C GLU A 98 17.66 -5.17 5.83
N GLU A 99 18.13 -3.94 6.11
CA GLU A 99 17.28 -2.77 6.32
C GLU A 99 16.48 -2.41 5.07
N GLU A 100 17.12 -2.36 3.89
CA GLU A 100 16.44 -2.08 2.62
C GLU A 100 15.39 -3.16 2.31
N ARG A 101 15.72 -4.43 2.52
CA ARG A 101 14.80 -5.55 2.34
C ARG A 101 13.60 -5.43 3.26
N GLN A 102 13.81 -5.15 4.55
CA GLN A 102 12.72 -5.01 5.52
C GLN A 102 11.82 -3.82 5.17
N LYS A 103 12.42 -2.69 4.76
CA LYS A 103 11.67 -1.52 4.31
C LYS A 103 10.82 -1.83 3.07
N SER A 104 11.39 -2.54 2.10
CA SER A 104 10.67 -2.97 0.90
C SER A 104 9.47 -3.86 1.24
N LEU A 105 9.65 -4.83 2.15
CA LEU A 105 8.57 -5.70 2.62
C LEU A 105 7.45 -4.91 3.31
N ASN A 106 7.81 -3.96 4.20
CA ASN A 106 6.83 -3.13 4.88
C ASN A 106 6.05 -2.24 3.89
N GLU A 107 6.72 -1.65 2.91
CA GLU A 107 6.07 -0.84 1.87
C GLU A 107 5.12 -1.69 1.01
N ALA A 108 5.52 -2.91 0.64
CA ALA A 108 4.66 -3.84 -0.10
C ALA A 108 3.41 -4.21 0.70
N GLN A 109 3.55 -4.50 1.99
CA GLN A 109 2.44 -4.80 2.89
C GLN A 109 1.48 -3.62 3.06
N GLN A 110 2.01 -2.40 3.25
CA GLN A 110 1.17 -1.20 3.37
C GLN A 110 0.31 -0.99 2.12
N ARG A 111 0.89 -1.18 0.93
CA ARG A 111 0.17 -1.03 -0.34
C ARG A 111 -0.86 -2.12 -0.61
N GLN A 112 -0.76 -3.29 0.04
CA GLN A 112 -1.77 -4.35 -0.07
C GLN A 112 -2.97 -4.12 0.86
N LEU A 113 -2.82 -3.28 1.89
CA LEU A 113 -3.86 -2.98 2.87
C LEU A 113 -4.67 -1.71 2.56
N THR A 114 -4.15 -0.86 1.67
CA THR A 114 -4.78 0.37 1.17
C THR A 114 -5.51 0.11 -0.13
#